data_AF-A0A845QZ24-F1
#
_entry.id   AF-A0A845QZ24-F1
#
_cell.length_a   1.000
_cell.length_b   1.000
_cell.length_c   1.000
_cell.angle_alpha   90.00
_cell.angle_beta   90.00
_cell.angle_gamma   90.00
#
_symmetry.space_group_name_H-M   'P 1'
#
loop_
_entity.id
_entity.type
_entity.pdbx_description
1 polymer ?
#
loop_
_entity_poly.entity_id
_entity_poly.type
_entity_poly.pdbx_seq_one_letter_code
_entity_poly.pdbx_strand_id
1 'polypeptide(L)'
;MNRNYKTREDNRVFITTQNVIHTKHSLKRWNESGRLDNYPNFNSITDANNYIKNIFRSKKIRHLYKNFYLLDNDIVAVLDVKKDKVTVITYYGSRTKTPSLYNLRYYIKNKHKYGNILLSA
;
A
#
# COMPACT_ATOMS: atom_id res chain seq x y z
N MET A 1 -10.32 31.97 17.82
CA MET A 1 -10.14 30.53 18.12
C MET A 1 -9.05 29.97 17.22
N ASN A 2 -7.80 29.93 17.69
CA ASN A 2 -6.67 29.33 16.96
C ASN A 2 -6.75 27.80 17.06
N ARG A 3 -7.14 27.13 15.97
CA ARG A 3 -6.99 25.68 15.86
C ARG A 3 -5.51 25.40 15.58
N ASN A 4 -4.76 25.12 16.65
CA ASN A 4 -3.46 24.48 16.57
C ASN A 4 -3.64 23.12 15.88
N TYR A 5 -3.38 23.07 14.57
CA TYR A 5 -3.17 21.81 13.87
C TYR A 5 -1.89 21.21 14.43
N LYS A 6 -2.00 20.35 15.45
CA LYS A 6 -0.91 19.44 15.82
C LYS A 6 -0.46 18.75 14.54
N THR A 7 0.71 19.12 14.06
CA THR A 7 1.45 18.44 12.99
C THR A 7 1.48 16.97 13.37
N ARG A 8 0.75 16.15 12.60
CA ARG A 8 0.62 14.71 12.85
C ARG A 8 2.02 14.13 12.96
N GLU A 9 2.25 13.36 14.03
CA GLU A 9 3.43 12.53 14.22
C GLU A 9 3.84 11.88 12.90
N ASP A 10 5.13 12.00 12.58
CA ASP A 10 5.73 11.38 11.42
C ASP A 10 5.68 9.86 11.63
N ASN A 11 4.56 9.21 11.26
CA ASN A 11 4.30 7.76 11.40
C ASN A 11 5.21 6.89 10.51
N ARG A 12 6.43 7.36 10.23
CA ARG A 12 7.44 6.60 9.51
C ARG A 12 7.81 5.39 10.33
N VAL A 13 7.80 4.24 9.69
CA VAL A 13 8.24 2.99 10.31
C VAL A 13 9.57 2.62 9.69
N PHE A 14 10.55 2.36 10.55
CA PHE A 14 11.83 1.84 10.13
C PHE A 14 11.73 0.34 9.98
N ILE A 15 11.50 -0.11 8.75
CA ILE A 15 11.56 -1.53 8.41
C ILE A 15 12.95 -1.80 7.87
N THR A 16 13.79 -2.46 8.67
CA THR A 16 15.21 -2.69 8.37
C THR A 16 15.48 -3.99 7.62
N THR A 17 14.49 -4.88 7.52
CA THR A 17 14.68 -6.15 6.82
C THR A 17 14.86 -5.98 5.31
N GLN A 18 15.78 -6.78 4.76
CA GLN A 18 16.03 -6.91 3.33
C GLN A 18 15.19 -8.02 2.68
N ASN A 19 14.45 -8.80 3.47
CA ASN A 19 13.68 -9.94 3.00
C ASN A 19 12.22 -9.54 2.74
N VAL A 20 11.98 -8.95 1.56
CA VAL A 20 10.64 -8.63 1.06
C VAL A 20 10.19 -9.71 0.09
N ILE A 21 8.97 -10.22 0.31
CA ILE A 21 8.36 -11.27 -0.51
C ILE A 21 6.95 -10.86 -0.93
N HIS A 22 6.72 -10.80 -2.24
CA HIS A 22 5.38 -10.73 -2.83
C HIS A 22 4.70 -12.09 -2.80
N THR A 23 3.42 -12.08 -2.45
CA THR A 23 2.53 -13.18 -2.80
C THR A 23 2.19 -13.13 -4.29
N LYS A 24 1.81 -14.27 -4.89
CA LYS A 24 1.26 -14.29 -6.27
C LYS A 24 0.07 -13.31 -6.42
N HIS A 25 -0.78 -13.25 -5.40
CA HIS A 25 -1.90 -12.31 -5.36
C HIS A 25 -1.42 -10.85 -5.41
N SER A 26 -0.43 -10.47 -4.59
CA SER A 26 0.09 -9.10 -4.61
C SER A 26 0.68 -8.70 -5.96
N LEU A 27 1.41 -9.60 -6.64
CA LEU A 27 1.93 -9.31 -7.98
C LEU A 27 0.80 -9.10 -8.99
N LYS A 28 -0.22 -9.97 -8.98
CA LYS A 28 -1.41 -9.79 -9.83
C LYS A 28 -2.07 -8.43 -9.60
N ARG A 29 -2.20 -8.02 -8.34
CA ARG A 29 -2.81 -6.73 -7.96
C ARG A 29 -1.94 -5.54 -8.31
N TRP A 30 -0.62 -5.70 -8.36
CA TRP A 30 0.27 -4.66 -8.82
C TRP A 30 0.05 -4.37 -10.30
N ASN A 31 0.07 -5.41 -11.14
CA ASN A 31 -0.07 -5.30 -12.59
C ASN A 31 -1.52 -5.05 -13.06
N GLU A 32 -2.48 -4.96 -12.14
CA GLU A 32 -3.88 -4.71 -12.48
C GLU A 32 -4.05 -3.24 -12.91
N SER A 33 -4.58 -3.04 -14.13
CA SER A 33 -4.84 -1.71 -14.68
C SER A 33 -5.73 -0.87 -13.75
N GLY A 34 -5.45 0.43 -13.68
CA GLY A 34 -6.18 1.39 -12.86
C GLY A 34 -5.70 1.46 -11.41
N ARG A 35 -4.65 0.69 -11.03
CA ARG A 35 -4.09 0.72 -9.67
C ARG A 35 -2.76 1.45 -9.61
N LEU A 36 -1.78 0.97 -10.38
CA LEU A 36 -0.39 1.39 -10.33
C LEU A 36 0.16 1.70 -11.72
N ASP A 37 -0.67 2.23 -12.62
CA ASP A 37 -0.30 2.47 -14.02
C ASP A 37 0.90 3.41 -14.21
N ASN A 38 1.22 4.24 -13.21
CA ASN A 38 2.40 5.12 -13.22
C ASN A 38 3.69 4.38 -12.79
N TYR A 39 3.60 3.09 -12.49
CA TYR A 39 4.70 2.25 -12.02
C TYR A 39 4.95 1.11 -13.02
N PRO A 40 6.18 0.56 -13.07
CA PRO A 40 6.48 -0.54 -13.98
C PRO A 40 5.64 -1.77 -13.66
N ASN A 41 5.18 -2.48 -14.70
CA ASN A 41 4.63 -3.82 -14.55
C ASN A 41 5.76 -4.84 -14.39
N PHE A 42 5.50 -5.92 -13.65
CA PHE A 42 6.50 -6.96 -13.40
C PHE A 42 6.03 -8.30 -13.95
N ASN A 43 6.87 -8.94 -14.75
CA ASN A 43 6.60 -10.31 -15.24
C ASN A 43 7.06 -11.38 -14.23
N SER A 44 7.83 -11.01 -13.21
CA SER A 44 8.34 -11.94 -12.21
C SER A 44 8.17 -11.42 -10.78
N ILE A 45 7.98 -12.35 -9.84
CA ILE A 45 7.97 -12.04 -8.39
C ILE A 45 9.33 -11.51 -7.94
N THR A 46 10.42 -12.00 -8.52
CA THR A 46 11.78 -11.60 -8.17
C THR A 46 12.02 -10.11 -8.47
N ASP A 47 11.61 -9.64 -9.65
CA ASP A 47 11.76 -8.23 -10.03
C ASP A 47 10.90 -7.32 -9.15
N ALA A 48 9.64 -7.73 -8.89
CA ALA A 48 8.75 -7.03 -7.98
C ALA A 48 9.35 -6.94 -6.56
N ASN A 49 9.92 -8.04 -6.05
CA ASN A 49 10.59 -8.06 -4.76
C ASN A 49 11.78 -7.09 -4.72
N ASN A 50 12.62 -7.09 -5.75
CA ASN A 50 13.78 -6.20 -5.82
C ASN A 50 13.37 -4.72 -5.89
N TYR A 51 12.32 -4.40 -6.64
CA TYR A 51 11.77 -3.05 -6.71
C TYR A 51 11.30 -2.56 -5.34
N ILE A 52 10.50 -3.36 -4.63
CA ILE A 52 10.01 -2.96 -3.31
C ILE A 52 11.14 -2.90 -2.29
N LYS A 53 12.13 -3.79 -2.33
CA LYS A 53 13.33 -3.68 -1.47
C LYS A 53 14.01 -2.32 -1.61
N ASN A 54 14.08 -1.76 -2.81
CA ASN A 54 14.65 -0.43 -3.02
C ASN A 54 13.80 0.68 -2.38
N ILE A 55 12.47 0.57 -2.42
CA ILE A 55 11.59 1.50 -1.68
C ILE A 55 11.84 1.39 -0.17
N PHE A 56 11.98 0.18 0.37
CA PHE A 56 12.27 -0.05 1.79
C PHE A 56 13.62 0.56 2.20
N ARG A 57 14.66 0.37 1.37
CA ARG A 57 15.98 0.98 1.57
C ARG A 57 15.93 2.51 1.58
N SER A 58 15.07 3.10 0.75
CA SER A 58 14.89 4.56 0.69
C SER A 58 14.17 5.14 1.92
N LYS A 59 13.73 4.32 2.88
CA LYS A 59 12.99 4.70 4.10
C LYS A 59 11.70 5.48 3.82
N LYS A 60 11.14 5.35 2.61
CA LYS A 60 9.87 5.97 2.24
C LYS A 60 8.68 5.08 2.60
N ILE A 61 8.59 4.67 3.86
CA ILE A 61 7.50 3.82 4.36
C ILE A 61 6.85 4.47 5.57
N ARG A 62 5.53 4.60 5.49
CA ARG A 62 4.72 5.15 6.57
C ARG A 62 3.60 4.18 6.93
N HIS A 63 3.44 3.90 8.22
CA HIS A 63 2.29 3.13 8.69
C HIS A 63 1.04 4.01 8.67
N LEU A 64 -0.07 3.43 8.22
CA LEU A 64 -1.34 4.14 8.12
C LEU A 64 -2.34 3.66 9.17
N TYR A 65 -2.66 2.36 9.15
CA TYR A 65 -3.70 1.76 10.00
C TYR A 65 -3.65 0.23 9.92
N LYS A 66 -3.69 -0.49 11.04
CA LYS A 66 -3.60 -1.96 11.08
C LYS A 66 -2.41 -2.47 10.25
N ASN A 67 -2.66 -3.24 9.19
CA ASN A 67 -1.62 -3.80 8.31
C ASN A 67 -1.42 -2.95 7.05
N PHE A 68 -1.97 -1.73 7.00
CA PHE A 68 -1.86 -0.85 5.85
C PHE A 68 -0.68 0.10 5.98
N TYR A 69 0.07 0.20 4.89
CA TYR A 69 1.27 1.00 4.76
C TYR A 69 1.21 1.85 3.48
N LEU A 70 1.84 3.01 3.55
CA LEU A 70 2.12 3.87 2.42
C LEU A 70 3.60 3.69 2.04
N LEU A 71 3.84 3.27 0.80
CA LEU A 71 5.17 3.07 0.23
C LEU A 71 5.44 4.18 -0.80
N ASP A 72 6.67 4.68 -0.84
CA ASP A 72 7.14 5.74 -1.75
C ASP A 72 6.20 6.97 -1.77
N ASN A 73 5.58 7.28 -0.64
CA ASN A 73 4.60 8.35 -0.49
C ASN A 73 3.40 8.27 -1.45
N ASP A 74 3.09 7.15 -2.08
CA ASP A 74 1.94 7.09 -3.00
C ASP A 74 1.24 5.71 -3.02
N ILE A 75 1.99 4.62 -2.89
CA ILE A 75 1.44 3.27 -3.01
C ILE A 75 0.83 2.82 -1.69
N VAL A 76 -0.46 2.47 -1.67
CA VAL A 76 -1.09 1.87 -0.50
C VAL A 76 -1.08 0.35 -0.61
N ALA A 77 -0.43 -0.29 0.35
CA ALA A 77 -0.25 -1.73 0.40
C ALA A 77 -0.68 -2.30 1.76
N VAL A 78 -1.02 -3.59 1.77
CA VAL A 78 -1.17 -4.38 2.99
C VAL A 78 0.07 -5.25 3.15
N LEU A 79 0.73 -5.11 4.30
CA LEU A 79 1.95 -5.85 4.63
C LEU A 79 1.74 -6.70 5.88
N ASP A 80 2.27 -7.92 5.86
CA ASP A 80 2.59 -8.67 7.07
C ASP A 80 4.07 -8.45 7.39
N VAL A 81 4.34 -7.79 8.52
CA VAL A 81 5.69 -7.39 8.93
C VAL A 81 6.10 -8.25 10.12
N LYS A 82 7.11 -9.09 9.91
CA LYS A 82 7.78 -9.90 10.93
C LYS A 82 9.20 -9.41 11.14
N LYS A 83 9.84 -9.86 12.23
CA LYS A 83 11.18 -9.41 12.66
C LYS A 83 12.23 -9.43 11.54
N ASP A 84 12.19 -10.46 10.69
CA ASP A 84 13.17 -10.75 9.66
C ASP A 84 12.60 -10.70 8.24
N LYS A 85 11.29 -10.51 8.08
CA LYS A 85 10.61 -10.68 6.80
C LYS A 85 9.41 -9.75 6.66
N VAL A 86 9.23 -9.22 5.46
CA VAL A 86 8.02 -8.51 5.05
C VAL A 86 7.35 -9.30 3.95
N THR A 87 6.08 -9.66 4.15
CA THR A 87 5.26 -10.25 3.09
C THR A 87 4.27 -9.21 2.59
N VAL A 88 4.36 -8.90 1.31
CA VAL A 88 3.39 -8.03 0.64
C VAL A 88 2.14 -8.86 0.33
N ILE A 89 1.06 -8.57 1.04
CA ILE A 89 -0.20 -9.31 0.91
C ILE A 89 -0.95 -8.84 -0.34
N THR A 90 -1.16 -7.53 -0.48
CA THR A 90 -1.92 -6.96 -1.61
C THR A 90 -1.66 -5.47 -1.79
N TYR A 91 -1.99 -4.95 -2.96
CA TYR A 91 -1.98 -3.53 -3.28
C TYR A 91 -3.39 -3.00 -3.47
N TYR A 92 -3.65 -1.83 -2.91
CA TYR A 92 -4.88 -1.08 -3.15
C TYR A 92 -4.74 -0.10 -4.31
N GLY A 93 -3.52 0.34 -4.63
CA GLY A 93 -3.20 1.24 -5.72
C GLY A 93 -2.43 2.46 -5.25
N SER A 94 -2.24 3.42 -6.15
CA SER A 94 -1.63 4.71 -5.82
C SER A 94 -2.70 5.70 -5.34
N ARG A 95 -2.31 6.60 -4.44
CA ARG A 95 -3.18 7.72 -4.01
C ARG A 95 -3.40 8.71 -5.14
N THR A 96 -2.43 8.83 -6.05
CA THR A 96 -2.54 9.66 -7.25
C THR A 96 -3.65 9.16 -8.19
N LYS A 97 -3.78 7.84 -8.39
CA LYS A 97 -4.83 7.26 -9.27
C LYS A 97 -6.13 6.97 -8.53
N THR A 98 -6.06 6.67 -7.24
CA THR A 98 -7.23 6.34 -6.40
C THR A 98 -7.33 7.34 -5.24
N PRO A 99 -7.89 8.56 -5.45
CA PRO A 99 -7.94 9.60 -4.43
C PRO A 99 -8.69 9.19 -3.15
N SER A 100 -9.61 8.23 -3.24
CA SER A 100 -10.31 7.69 -2.07
C SER A 100 -9.36 7.05 -1.03
N LEU A 101 -8.14 6.66 -1.45
CA LEU A 101 -7.11 6.15 -0.56
C LEU A 101 -6.47 7.22 0.35
N TYR A 102 -6.64 8.52 0.07
CA TYR A 102 -6.25 9.58 1.01
C TYR A 102 -7.01 9.47 2.34
N ASN A 103 -8.24 8.96 2.29
CA ASN A 103 -9.10 8.72 3.44
C ASN A 103 -9.28 7.23 3.71
N LEU A 104 -8.16 6.50 3.78
CA LEU A 104 -8.13 5.04 3.89
C LEU A 104 -9.09 4.46 4.95
N ARG A 105 -9.18 5.07 6.14
CA ARG A 105 -10.10 4.61 7.21
C ARG A 105 -11.56 4.68 6.77
N TYR A 106 -11.95 5.75 6.08
CA TYR A 106 -13.29 5.90 5.53
C TYR A 106 -13.50 4.95 4.35
N TYR A 107 -12.51 4.84 3.45
CA TYR A 107 -12.55 3.93 2.32
C TYR A 107 -12.76 2.47 2.76
N ILE A 108 -11.97 1.98 3.74
CA ILE A 108 -12.13 0.61 4.27
C ILE A 108 -13.52 0.42 4.89
N LYS A 109 -13.99 1.37 5.71
CA LYS A 109 -15.33 1.30 6.33
C LYS A 109 -16.45 1.24 5.30
N ASN A 110 -16.32 1.95 4.18
CA ASN A 110 -17.36 2.01 3.15
C ASN A 110 -17.24 0.92 2.10
N LYS A 111 -16.05 0.36 1.84
CA LYS A 111 -15.90 -0.77 0.91
C LYS A 111 -16.66 -2.01 1.39
N HIS A 112 -16.78 -2.21 2.70
CA HIS A 112 -17.66 -3.24 3.26
C HIS A 112 -19.16 -2.92 3.14
N LYS A 113 -19.54 -1.63 3.07
CA LYS A 113 -20.95 -1.22 2.89
C LYS A 113 -21.44 -1.39 1.45
N TYR A 114 -20.56 -1.23 0.46
CA TYR A 114 -20.93 -1.29 -0.96
C TYR A 114 -20.51 -2.60 -1.65
N GLY A 115 -20.18 -3.64 -0.88
CA GLY A 115 -19.71 -4.93 -1.38
C GLY A 115 -20.74 -5.74 -2.19
N ASN A 116 -21.99 -5.30 -2.31
CA ASN A 116 -23.03 -5.93 -3.13
C ASN A 116 -23.99 -4.86 -3.69
N ILE A 117 -23.50 -3.97 -4.56
CA ILE A 117 -24.40 -3.50 -5.61
C ILE A 117 -24.23 -4.51 -6.74
N LEU A 118 -25.04 -5.57 -6.69
CA LEU A 118 -25.39 -6.32 -7.89
C LEU A 118 -25.98 -5.29 -8.85
N LEU A 119 -25.22 -4.89 -9.87
CA LEU A 119 -25.82 -4.39 -11.09
C LEU A 119 -26.40 -5.63 -11.79
N SER A 120 -27.57 -6.06 -11.33
CA SER A 120 -28.49 -6.83 -12.15
C SER A 120 -28.94 -5.88 -13.27
N ALA A 121 -28.31 -6.05 -14.44
CA ALA A 121 -28.87 -5.60 -15.71
C ALA A 121 -30.02 -6.53 -16.12
#